data_AF-A0A6B3EPP2-F1
#
_entry.id   AF-A0A6B3EPP2-F1
#
_cell.length_a   1.000
_cell.length_b   1.000
_cell.length_c   1.000
_cell.angle_alpha   90.00
_cell.angle_beta   90.00
_cell.angle_gamma   90.00
#
_symmetry.space_group_name_H-M   'P 1'
#
loop_
_entity.id
_entity.type
_entity.pdbx_description
1 polymer ?
#
loop_
_entity_poly.entity_id
_entity_poly.type
_entity_poly.pdbx_seq_one_letter_code
_entity_poly.pdbx_strand_id
1 'polypeptide(L)' 'GDWARGHPASPAARLRALTVWTRLHGVLSLELAGGFHGMGFDPAVLYAAEVDSLTK' A
#
# COMPACT_ATOMS: atom_id res chain seq x y z
N GLY A 1 -12.85 -19.29 2.60
CA GLY A 1 -12.03 -18.24 3.22
C GLY A 1 -11.05 -18.89 4.15
N ASP A 2 -9.77 -18.85 3.80
CA ASP A 2 -8.64 -18.86 4.73
C ASP A 2 -7.35 -18.65 3.92
N TRP A 3 -7.20 -17.45 3.34
CA TRP A 3 -6.09 -17.12 2.42
C TRP A 3 -4.71 -17.20 3.08
N ALA A 4 -4.67 -17.26 4.41
CA ALA A 4 -3.47 -17.40 5.22
C ALA A 4 -3.50 -18.66 6.12
N ARG A 5 -4.29 -19.68 5.76
CA ARG A 5 -4.38 -20.93 6.53
C ARG A 5 -3.00 -21.54 6.71
N GLY A 6 -2.64 -21.86 7.95
CA GLY A 6 -1.35 -22.48 8.27
C GLY A 6 -0.15 -21.52 8.22
N HIS A 7 -0.36 -20.22 7.92
CA HIS A 7 0.72 -19.24 7.98
C HIS A 7 1.01 -18.89 9.45
N PRO A 8 2.27 -18.97 9.91
CA PRO A 8 2.63 -18.77 11.33
C PRO A 8 2.53 -17.31 11.80
N ALA A 9 2.26 -16.37 10.89
CA ALA A 9 2.15 -14.96 11.23
C ALA A 9 0.96 -14.66 12.13
N SER A 10 1.19 -13.80 13.12
CA SER A 10 0.16 -13.29 14.01
C SER A 10 -0.97 -12.59 13.22
N PRO A 11 -2.20 -12.50 13.76
CA PRO A 11 -3.27 -11.71 13.15
C PRO A 11 -2.86 -10.27 12.86
N ALA A 12 -2.08 -9.65 13.75
CA ALA A 12 -1.56 -8.30 13.57
C ALA A 12 -0.60 -8.19 12.37
N ALA A 13 0.29 -9.18 12.18
CA ALA A 13 1.19 -9.21 11.03
C ALA A 13 0.42 -9.40 9.71
N ARG A 14 -0.64 -10.23 9.70
CA ARG A 14 -1.52 -10.40 8.53
C ARG A 14 -2.29 -9.12 8.20
N LEU A 15 -2.78 -8.41 9.21
CA LEU A 15 -3.44 -7.12 9.03
C LEU A 15 -2.46 -6.08 8.47
N ARG A 16 -1.24 -6.00 9.01
CA ARG A 16 -0.18 -5.12 8.48
C ARG A 16 0.12 -5.43 7.01
N ALA A 17 0.26 -6.71 6.66
CA ALA A 17 0.49 -7.10 5.27
C ALA A 17 -0.65 -6.65 4.33
N LEU A 18 -1.91 -6.79 4.76
CA LEU A 18 -3.06 -6.30 4.01
C LEU A 18 -3.06 -4.78 3.90
N THR A 19 -2.74 -4.05 4.98
CA THR A 19 -2.65 -2.58 4.97
C THR A 19 -1.57 -2.10 4.02
N VAL A 20 -0.39 -2.74 4.04
CA VAL A 20 0.70 -2.43 3.10
C VAL A 20 0.23 -2.65 1.67
N TRP A 21 -0.36 -3.81 1.39
CA TRP A 21 -0.86 -4.15 0.07
C TRP A 21 -1.87 -3.12 -0.45
N THR A 22 -2.92 -2.84 0.32
CA THR A 22 -4.00 -1.95 -0.15
C THR A 22 -3.56 -0.52 -0.32
N ARG A 23 -2.71 0.02 0.57
CA ARG A 23 -2.20 1.39 0.45
C ARG A 23 -1.30 1.58 -0.78
N LEU A 24 -0.29 0.73 -0.95
CA LEU A 24 0.65 0.86 -2.05
C LEU A 24 -0.02 0.64 -3.41
N HIS A 25 -0.90 -0.38 -3.51
CA HIS A 25 -1.67 -0.58 -4.73
C HIS A 25 -2.67 0.55 -4.99
N GLY A 26 -3.20 1.21 -3.95
CA GLY A 26 -4.05 2.39 -4.12
C GLY A 26 -3.32 3.53 -4.81
N VAL A 27 -2.11 3.88 -4.36
CA VAL A 27 -1.28 4.93 -4.99
C VAL A 27 -0.96 4.58 -6.44
N LEU A 28 -0.49 3.36 -6.69
CA LEU A 28 -0.15 2.91 -8.04
C LEU A 28 -1.38 2.89 -8.97
N SER A 29 -2.54 2.47 -8.46
CA SER A 29 -3.78 2.45 -9.25
C SER A 29 -4.22 3.87 -9.63
N LEU A 30 -4.10 4.82 -8.70
CA LEU A 30 -4.42 6.23 -8.97
C LEU A 30 -3.45 6.84 -9.99
N GLU A 31 -2.15 6.54 -9.88
CA GLU A 31 -1.15 6.99 -10.84
C GLU A 31 -1.43 6.45 -12.24
N LEU A 32 -1.61 5.13 -12.37
CA LEU A 32 -1.88 4.46 -13.65
C LEU A 32 -3.21 4.89 -14.27
N ALA A 33 -4.23 5.18 -13.45
CA ALA A 33 -5.51 5.72 -13.93
C ALA A 33 -5.41 7.22 -14.32
N GLY A 34 -4.26 7.85 -14.15
CA GLY A 34 -4.06 9.27 -14.39
C GLY A 34 -4.70 10.17 -13.34
N GLY A 35 -5.10 9.63 -12.18
CA GLY A 35 -5.73 10.35 -11.08
C GLY A 35 -4.85 11.41 -10.43
N PHE A 36 -3.54 11.41 -10.68
CA PHE A 36 -2.61 12.46 -10.24
C PHE A 36 -2.27 13.50 -11.31
N HIS A 37 -2.75 13.36 -12.55
CA HIS A 37 -2.51 14.35 -13.60
C HIS A 37 -3.07 15.72 -13.18
N GLY A 38 -2.27 16.76 -13.37
CA GLY A 38 -2.65 18.14 -13.07
C GLY A 38 -2.56 18.52 -11.59
N MET A 39 -2.19 17.60 -10.68
CA MET A 39 -2.03 17.92 -9.25
C MET A 39 -0.68 18.58 -8.91
N GLY A 40 0.28 18.59 -9.83
CA GLY A 40 1.53 19.36 -9.71
C GLY A 40 2.55 18.83 -8.70
N PHE A 41 2.37 17.61 -8.19
CA PHE A 41 3.36 16.92 -7.36
C PHE A 41 3.88 15.65 -8.05
N ASP A 42 5.03 15.17 -7.60
CA ASP A 42 5.63 13.91 -8.07
C ASP A 42 5.01 12.70 -7.33
N PRO A 43 4.25 11.82 -8.01
CA PRO A 43 3.65 10.63 -7.40
C PRO A 43 4.67 9.68 -6.76
N ALA A 44 5.92 9.66 -7.24
CA ALA A 44 6.97 8.83 -6.66
C ALA A 44 7.31 9.25 -5.22
N VAL A 45 7.22 10.55 -4.91
CA VAL A 45 7.42 11.08 -3.55
C VAL A 45 6.28 10.64 -2.63
N LEU A 46 5.04 10.63 -3.13
CA LEU A 46 3.88 10.11 -2.38
C LEU A 46 4.04 8.61 -2.09
N TYR A 47 4.46 7.83 -3.08
CA TYR A 47 4.73 6.39 -2.89
C TYR A 47 5.80 6.14 -1.82
N ALA A 48 6.92 6.86 -1.88
CA ALA A 48 7.99 6.76 -0.89
C ALA A 48 7.50 7.14 0.52
N ALA A 49 6.69 8.20 0.64
CA ALA A 49 6.12 8.61 1.92
C ALA A 49 5.17 7.55 2.51
N GLU A 50 4.38 6.88 1.67
CA GLU A 50 3.52 5.77 2.12
C GLU A 50 4.35 4.58 2.62
N VAL A 51 5.41 4.19 1.89
CA VAL A 51 6.34 3.13 2.34
C VAL A 51 6.94 3.48 3.72
N ASP A 52 7.49 4.68 3.87
CA ASP A 52 8.07 5.15 5.12
C ASP A 52 7.06 5.11 6.28
N SER A 53 5.80 5.50 6.03
CA SER A 53 4.74 5.49 7.02
C SER A 53 4.37 4.08 7.50
N LEU A 54 4.54 3.08 6.63
CA LEU A 54 4.18 1.69 6.89
C LEU A 54 5.31 0.88 7.55
N THR A 55 6.55 1.37 7.44
CA THR A 55 7.74 0.73 8.01
C THR A 55 8.12 1.24 9.40
N LYS A 56 7.46 2.30 9.89
CA LYS A 56 7.61 2.85 11.25
C LYS A 56 6.66 2.15 12.23
#